data_AF-E8NAB2-F1
#
_entry.id   AF-E8NAB2-F1
#
_cell.length_a   1.000
_cell.length_b   1.000
_cell.length_c   1.000
_cell.angle_alpha   90.00
_cell.angle_beta   90.00
_cell.angle_gamma   90.00
#
_symmetry.space_group_name_H-M   'P 1'
#
loop_
_entity.id
_entity.type
_entity.pdbx_description
1 polymer ?
#
loop_
_entity_poly.entity_id
_entity_poly.type
_entity_poly.pdbx_seq_one_letter_code
_entity_poly.pdbx_strand_id
1 'polypeptide(L)'
;MAFFELWRKRASVRLVEGSPLPWLLNTVAHCARNLERSGRRYRALLDRAPVSVAASHDHDDSDVMAALRRLPEREQAVMVLAVLEGYSEREVAQALGIPAGTVKSRLARAKARLRGELSSLEGVRA
;
A
#
# COMPACT_ATOMS: atom_id res chain seq x y z
N MET A 1 -7.79 -2.38 -11.13
CA MET A 1 -6.76 -2.98 -10.24
C MET A 1 -7.02 -4.44 -9.87
N ALA A 2 -8.20 -4.81 -9.35
CA ALA A 2 -8.43 -6.18 -8.85
C ALA A 2 -8.11 -7.32 -9.85
N PHE A 3 -8.48 -7.18 -11.13
CA PHE A 3 -8.13 -8.16 -12.17
C PHE A 3 -6.63 -8.25 -12.47
N PHE A 4 -5.91 -7.13 -12.41
CA PHE A 4 -4.45 -7.10 -12.58
C PHE A 4 -3.75 -7.80 -11.41
N GLU A 5 -4.19 -7.53 -10.17
CA GLU A 5 -3.67 -8.22 -8.99
C GLU A 5 -3.99 -9.72 -8.99
N LEU A 6 -5.17 -10.12 -9.48
CA LEU A 6 -5.51 -11.52 -9.71
C LEU A 6 -4.52 -12.17 -10.68
N TRP A 7 -4.25 -11.52 -11.82
CA TRP A 7 -3.32 -12.03 -12.83
C TRP A 7 -1.88 -12.16 -12.30
N ARG A 8 -1.42 -11.15 -11.55
CA ARG A 8 -0.11 -11.15 -10.91
C ARG A 8 0.04 -12.29 -9.91
N LYS A 9 -1.02 -12.57 -9.13
CA LYS A 9 -1.04 -13.60 -8.09
C LYS A 9 -1.64 -14.93 -8.52
N ARG A 10 -1.89 -15.14 -9.82
CA ARG A 10 -2.63 -16.29 -10.36
C ARG A 10 -2.15 -17.67 -9.87
N ALA A 11 -0.86 -17.83 -9.59
CA ALA A 11 -0.29 -19.08 -9.06
C ALA A 11 -0.60 -19.35 -7.59
N SER A 12 -1.03 -18.33 -6.83
CA SER A 12 -1.28 -18.37 -5.38
C SER A 12 -2.75 -18.17 -5.01
N VAL A 13 -3.58 -17.67 -5.93
CA VAL A 13 -5.01 -17.46 -5.67
C VAL A 13 -5.72 -18.80 -5.71
N ARG A 14 -6.30 -19.17 -4.56
CA ARG A 14 -7.11 -20.39 -4.45
C ARG A 14 -8.45 -20.19 -5.14
N LEU A 15 -8.76 -21.09 -6.06
CA LEU A 15 -10.08 -21.20 -6.65
C LEU A 15 -11.02 -21.92 -5.67
N VAL A 16 -12.21 -21.37 -5.49
CA VAL A 16 -13.30 -22.00 -4.75
C VAL A 16 -14.33 -22.40 -5.79
N GLU A 17 -14.62 -23.70 -5.90
CA GLU A 17 -15.50 -24.25 -6.93
C GLU A 17 -15.05 -23.85 -8.36
N GLY A 18 -13.73 -23.84 -8.59
CA GLY A 18 -13.14 -23.44 -9.87
C GLY A 18 -13.19 -21.92 -10.15
N SER A 19 -13.68 -21.11 -9.21
CA SER A 19 -13.88 -19.68 -9.41
C SER A 19 -12.97 -18.80 -8.54
N PRO A 20 -12.38 -17.74 -9.09
CA PRO A 20 -11.68 -16.70 -8.33
C PRO A 20 -12.62 -15.62 -7.78
N LEU A 21 -13.93 -15.71 -8.05
CA LEU A 21 -14.93 -14.70 -7.65
C LEU A 21 -14.87 -14.35 -6.17
N PRO A 22 -14.79 -15.29 -5.22
CA PRO A 22 -14.74 -14.95 -3.81
C PRO A 22 -13.52 -14.07 -3.46
N TRP A 23 -12.37 -14.34 -4.08
CA TRP A 23 -11.16 -13.53 -3.92
C TRP A 23 -11.31 -12.15 -4.56
N LEU A 24 -11.90 -12.10 -5.76
CA LEU A 24 -12.16 -10.85 -6.48
C LEU A 24 -13.14 -9.95 -5.73
N LEU A 25 -14.25 -10.50 -5.23
CA LEU A 25 -15.26 -9.75 -4.47
C LEU A 25 -14.63 -9.12 -3.22
N ASN A 26 -13.80 -9.88 -2.50
CA ASN A 26 -13.10 -9.35 -1.34
C ASN A 26 -12.10 -8.24 -1.73
N THR A 27 -11.28 -8.48 -2.75
CA THR A 27 -10.28 -7.52 -3.26
C THR A 27 -10.94 -6.23 -3.77
N VAL A 28 -12.04 -6.33 -4.52
CA VAL A 28 -12.81 -5.19 -5.01
C VAL A 28 -13.43 -4.42 -3.85
N ALA A 29 -14.03 -5.11 -2.88
CA ALA A 29 -14.58 -4.47 -1.69
C ALA A 29 -13.50 -3.74 -0.87
N HIS A 30 -12.27 -4.26 -0.82
CA HIS A 30 -11.13 -3.56 -0.23
C HIS A 30 -10.78 -2.30 -1.02
N CYS A 31 -10.61 -2.39 -2.34
CA CYS A 31 -10.30 -1.23 -3.19
C CYS A 31 -11.38 -0.14 -3.07
N ALA A 32 -12.66 -0.50 -3.05
CA ALA A 32 -13.76 0.45 -2.89
C ALA A 32 -13.72 1.14 -1.53
N ARG A 33 -13.55 0.38 -0.43
CA ARG A 33 -13.38 0.94 0.91
C ARG A 33 -12.14 1.83 1.03
N ASN A 34 -11.04 1.47 0.35
CA ASN A 34 -9.84 2.29 0.32
C ASN A 34 -10.04 3.61 -0.44
N LEU A 35 -10.69 3.57 -1.61
CA LEU A 35 -11.01 4.77 -2.38
C LEU A 35 -11.87 5.73 -1.57
N GLU A 36 -12.87 5.19 -0.86
CA GLU A 36 -13.72 5.99 0.02
C GLU A 36 -12.94 6.58 1.21
N ARG A 37 -12.10 5.79 1.88
CA ARG A 37 -11.25 6.27 2.99
C ARG A 37 -10.21 7.29 2.53
N SER A 38 -9.63 7.10 1.35
CA SER A 38 -8.66 8.03 0.75
C SER A 38 -9.32 9.37 0.46
N GLY A 39 -10.50 9.36 -0.18
CA GLY A 39 -11.29 10.57 -0.42
C GLY A 39 -11.69 11.28 0.87
N ARG A 40 -12.07 10.55 1.92
CA ARG A 40 -12.38 11.12 3.24
C ARG A 40 -11.15 11.76 3.90
N ARG A 41 -9.98 11.11 3.84
CA ARG A 41 -8.72 11.67 4.36
C ARG A 41 -8.31 12.94 3.62
N TYR A 42 -8.34 12.90 2.29
CA TYR A 42 -8.00 14.04 1.45
C TYR A 42 -8.95 15.22 1.71
N ARG A 43 -10.26 14.99 1.78
CA ARG A 43 -11.23 16.02 2.18
C ARG A 43 -10.95 16.58 3.58
N ALA A 44 -10.70 15.70 4.56
CA ALA A 44 -10.40 16.14 5.93
C ALA A 44 -9.08 16.93 6.06
N LEU A 45 -8.14 16.75 5.12
CA LEU A 45 -6.92 17.56 5.00
C LEU A 45 -7.23 18.91 4.35
N LEU A 46 -7.99 18.93 3.25
CA LEU A 46 -8.43 20.16 2.59
C LEU A 46 -9.26 21.05 3.52
N ASP A 47 -10.18 20.46 4.29
CA ASP A 47 -11.00 21.17 5.28
C ASP A 47 -10.17 21.77 6.42
N ARG A 48 -8.97 21.23 6.67
CA ARG A 48 -8.03 21.71 7.71
C ARG A 48 -6.95 22.63 7.15
N ALA A 49 -6.79 22.71 5.83
CA ALA A 49 -5.73 23.49 5.22
C ALA A 49 -6.19 24.95 5.05
N PRO A 50 -5.43 25.95 5.53
CA PRO A 50 -5.66 27.33 5.12
C PRO A 50 -5.47 27.42 3.60
N VAL A 51 -6.39 28.07 2.91
CA VAL A 51 -6.42 28.16 1.44
C VAL A 51 -5.17 28.91 0.93
N SER A 52 -4.09 28.17 0.69
CA SER A 52 -3.03 28.45 -0.27
C SER A 52 -2.10 27.24 -0.31
N VAL A 53 -2.36 26.31 -1.21
CA VAL A 53 -1.37 25.30 -1.59
C VAL A 53 -1.21 25.43 -3.10
N ALA A 54 -0.24 26.24 -3.51
CA ALA A 54 0.31 26.17 -4.84
C ALA A 54 0.84 24.74 -5.02
N ALA A 55 0.11 23.95 -5.81
CA ALA A 55 0.41 22.56 -6.09
C ALA A 55 1.73 22.46 -6.85
N SER A 56 2.82 22.29 -6.12
CA SER A 56 4.06 21.68 -6.61
C SER A 56 4.04 20.21 -6.23
N HIS A 57 3.07 19.48 -6.78
CA HIS A 57 2.98 18.02 -6.65
C HIS A 57 3.73 17.33 -7.81
N ASP A 58 4.97 17.73 -8.02
CA ASP A 58 5.97 16.99 -8.80
C ASP A 58 7.07 16.45 -7.85
N HIS A 59 6.70 16.12 -6.61
CA HIS A 59 7.57 15.26 -5.81
C HIS A 59 7.56 13.88 -6.47
N ASP A 60 8.62 13.66 -7.24
CA ASP A 60 8.91 12.54 -8.11
C ASP A 60 8.47 11.19 -7.51
N ASP A 61 7.25 10.74 -7.88
CA ASP A 61 6.72 9.42 -7.54
C ASP A 61 7.72 8.30 -7.90
N SER A 62 8.66 8.56 -8.81
CA SER A 62 9.70 7.63 -9.20
C SER A 62 10.70 7.32 -8.07
N ASP A 63 11.06 8.30 -7.23
CA ASP A 63 12.01 8.12 -6.13
C ASP A 63 11.42 7.25 -5.01
N VAL A 64 10.17 7.52 -4.65
CA VAL A 64 9.42 6.74 -3.64
C VAL A 64 9.25 5.31 -4.13
N MET A 65 8.90 5.12 -5.40
CA MET A 65 8.77 3.79 -5.99
C MET A 65 10.11 3.07 -6.10
N ALA A 66 11.21 3.77 -6.34
CA ALA A 66 12.56 3.20 -6.33
C ALA A 66 12.97 2.75 -4.93
N ALA A 67 12.74 3.55 -3.89
CA ALA A 67 13.00 3.18 -2.50
C ALA A 67 12.15 1.97 -2.06
N LEU A 68 10.87 1.93 -2.45
CA LEU A 68 10.00 0.77 -2.20
C LEU A 68 10.53 -0.52 -2.84
N ARG A 69 11.13 -0.45 -4.04
CA ARG A 69 11.74 -1.62 -4.72
C ARG A 69 13.01 -2.13 -4.05
N ARG A 70 13.68 -1.31 -3.23
CA ARG A 70 14.89 -1.71 -2.49
C ARG A 70 14.58 -2.49 -1.21
N LEU A 71 13.33 -2.43 -0.73
CA LEU A 71 12.91 -3.23 0.42
C LEU A 71 12.95 -4.73 0.10
N PRO A 72 13.22 -5.59 1.11
CA PRO A 72 13.01 -7.03 0.97
C PRO A 72 11.57 -7.33 0.50
N GLU A 73 11.39 -8.29 -0.41
CA GLU A 73 10.07 -8.59 -1.02
C GLU A 73 8.94 -8.78 0.01
N ARG A 74 9.27 -9.41 1.15
CA ARG A 74 8.33 -9.66 2.25
C ARG A 74 7.87 -8.40 2.96
N GLU A 75 8.71 -7.37 2.99
CA GLU A 75 8.43 -6.04 3.55
C GLU A 75 7.73 -5.15 2.53
N GLN A 76 8.14 -5.24 1.27
CA GLN A 76 7.45 -4.58 0.15
C GLN A 76 5.99 -5.03 0.05
N ALA A 77 5.72 -6.34 0.12
CA ALA A 77 4.36 -6.88 -0.01
C ALA A 77 3.41 -6.34 1.06
N VAL A 78 3.83 -6.25 2.33
CA VAL A 78 3.00 -5.67 3.39
C VAL A 78 2.88 -4.15 3.24
N MET A 79 3.94 -3.45 2.81
CA MET A 79 3.92 -2.01 2.59
C MET A 79 2.94 -1.62 1.49
N VAL A 80 3.01 -2.31 0.34
CA VAL A 80 2.10 -2.09 -0.79
C VAL A 80 0.66 -2.34 -0.35
N LEU A 81 0.37 -3.50 0.24
CA LEU A 81 -1.01 -3.82 0.61
C LEU A 81 -1.58 -2.89 1.69
N ALA A 82 -0.80 -2.56 2.73
CA ALA A 82 -1.30 -1.75 3.84
C ALA A 82 -1.33 -0.25 3.54
N VAL A 83 -0.30 0.28 2.87
CA VAL A 83 -0.10 1.73 2.73
C VAL A 83 -0.57 2.25 1.37
N LEU A 84 -0.24 1.55 0.28
CA LEU A 84 -0.67 1.96 -1.07
C LEU A 84 -2.10 1.50 -1.35
N GLU A 85 -2.41 0.24 -1.07
CA GLU A 85 -3.71 -0.36 -1.33
C GLU A 85 -4.71 -0.21 -0.16
N GLY A 86 -4.23 0.24 1.02
CA GLY A 86 -5.07 0.61 2.16
C GLY A 86 -5.73 -0.55 2.92
N TYR A 87 -5.20 -1.76 2.81
CA TYR A 87 -5.68 -2.93 3.54
C TYR A 87 -5.38 -2.78 5.03
N SER A 88 -6.29 -3.24 5.91
CA SER A 88 -6.01 -3.35 7.34
C SER A 88 -5.00 -4.46 7.63
N GLU A 89 -4.32 -4.40 8.78
CA GLU A 89 -3.34 -5.43 9.17
C GLU A 89 -3.91 -6.86 9.13
N ARG A 90 -5.19 -7.03 9.47
CA ARG A 90 -5.91 -8.32 9.41
C ARG A 90 -6.14 -8.78 7.96
N GLU A 91 -6.54 -7.88 7.08
CA GLU A 91 -6.76 -8.20 5.66
C GLU A 91 -5.43 -8.51 4.97
N VAL A 92 -4.35 -7.81 5.31
CA VAL A 92 -2.99 -8.11 4.84
C VAL A 92 -2.52 -9.48 5.35
N ALA A 93 -2.77 -9.79 6.62
CA ALA A 93 -2.46 -11.08 7.22
C ALA A 93 -3.14 -12.23 6.46
N GLN A 94 -4.43 -12.08 6.17
CA GLN A 94 -5.20 -13.03 5.38
C GLN A 94 -4.70 -13.14 3.94
N ALA A 95 -4.43 -12.01 3.28
CA ALA A 95 -4.00 -11.96 1.88
C ALA A 95 -2.60 -12.55 1.65
N LEU A 96 -1.74 -12.53 2.67
CA LEU A 96 -0.37 -13.05 2.61
C LEU A 96 -0.20 -14.40 3.33
N GLY A 97 -1.22 -14.91 4.00
CA GLY A 97 -1.15 -16.16 4.78
C GLY A 97 -0.15 -16.08 5.95
N ILE A 98 -0.03 -14.92 6.60
CA ILE A 98 0.91 -14.70 7.72
C ILE A 98 0.20 -14.18 8.97
N PRO A 99 0.76 -14.37 10.19
CA PRO A 99 0.16 -13.83 11.42
C PRO A 99 0.06 -12.30 11.41
N ALA A 100 -0.99 -11.73 12.00
CA ALA A 100 -1.16 -10.26 12.09
C ALA A 100 0.00 -9.57 12.82
N GLY A 101 0.57 -10.19 13.86
CA GLY A 101 1.79 -9.69 14.50
C GLY A 101 3.02 -9.66 13.57
N THR A 102 3.07 -10.56 12.58
CA THR A 102 4.10 -10.55 11.53
C THR A 102 3.87 -9.38 10.58
N VAL A 103 2.64 -9.08 10.21
CA VAL A 103 2.30 -7.89 9.40
C VAL A 103 2.79 -6.63 10.11
N LYS A 104 2.42 -6.45 11.38
CA LYS A 104 2.81 -5.30 12.19
C LYS A 104 4.34 -5.14 12.29
N SER A 105 5.05 -6.23 12.60
CA SER A 105 6.52 -6.19 12.73
C SER A 105 7.23 -5.95 11.40
N ARG A 106 6.71 -6.46 10.27
CA ARG A 106 7.26 -6.18 8.94
C ARG A 106 6.98 -4.75 8.49
N LEU A 107 5.78 -4.22 8.76
CA LEU A 107 5.46 -2.81 8.50
C LEU A 107 6.36 -1.86 9.28
N ALA A 108 6.61 -2.16 10.56
CA ALA A 108 7.51 -1.34 11.38
C ALA A 108 8.93 -1.29 10.80
N ARG A 109 9.48 -2.46 10.42
CA ARG A 109 10.81 -2.57 9.78
C ARG A 109 10.89 -1.85 8.45
N ALA A 110 9.89 -2.07 7.58
CA ALA A 110 9.80 -1.43 6.28
C ALA A 110 9.74 0.10 6.39
N LYS A 111 8.94 0.64 7.32
CA LYS A 111 8.86 2.09 7.59
C LYS A 111 10.20 2.66 8.10
N ALA A 112 10.90 1.92 8.96
CA ALA A 112 12.20 2.36 9.47
C ALA A 112 13.25 2.43 8.37
N ARG A 113 13.30 1.42 7.48
CA ARG A 113 14.21 1.40 6.31
C ARG A 113 13.92 2.54 5.35
N LEU A 114 12.66 2.71 4.95
CA LEU A 114 12.26 3.79 4.03
C LEU A 114 12.58 5.17 4.60
N ARG A 115 12.40 5.37 5.91
CA ARG A 115 12.78 6.63 6.57
C ARG A 115 14.28 6.91 6.40
N GLY A 116 15.13 5.90 6.63
CA GLY A 116 16.57 6.04 6.42
C GLY A 116 16.91 6.40 4.97
N GLU A 117 16.33 5.70 3.99
CA GLU A 117 16.60 5.94 2.57
C GLU A 117 16.10 7.30 2.08
N LEU A 118 14.91 7.73 2.49
CA LEU A 118 14.33 9.01 2.09
C LEU A 118 15.08 10.19 2.73
N SER A 119 15.50 10.08 3.99
CA SER A 119 16.35 11.11 4.61
C SER A 119 17.72 11.24 3.94
N SER A 120 18.28 10.16 3.39
CA SER A 120 19.50 10.22 2.58
C SER A 120 19.27 10.89 1.21
N LEU A 121 18.09 10.72 0.61
CA LEU A 121 17.73 11.37 -0.67
C LEU A 121 17.51 12.88 -0.51
N GLU A 122 16.91 13.30 0.61
CA GLU A 122 16.75 14.72 0.96
C GLU A 122 18.11 15.40 1.22
N GLY A 123 19.06 14.70 1.86
CA GLY A 123 20.41 15.23 2.15
C GLY A 123 21.36 15.29 0.95
N VAL A 124 21.10 14.58 -0.16
CA VAL A 124 21.89 14.65 -1.40
C VAL A 124 21.45 15.83 -2.28
N ARG A 125 20.28 16.40 -2.02
CA ARG A 125 19.68 17.50 -2.80
C ARG A 125 19.85 18.88 -2.15
N ALA A 126 20.42 18.96 -0.95
CA ALA A 126 20.74 20.19 -0.22
C ALA A 126 22.22 20.56 -0.39
#